data_AF-A0A821QFZ2-F1
#
_entry.id   AF-A0A821QFZ2-F1
#
_cell.length_a   1.000
_cell.length_b   1.000
_cell.length_c   1.000
_cell.angle_alpha   90.00
_cell.angle_beta   90.00
_cell.angle_gamma   90.00
#
_symmetry.space_group_name_H-M   'P 1'
#
loop_
_entity.id
_entity.type
_entity.pdbx_description
1 polymer ?
#
loop_
_entity_poly.entity_id
_entity_poly.type
_entity_poly.pdbx_seq_one_letter_code
_entity_poly.pdbx_strand_id
1 'polypeptide(L)'
;MNLYGRVSLCGCISSYNEDPTTYKTTSLLPLILFKQLKVEGFVVSRWSEPENRWPEAIAALVQWIKKGKIKTRSHVTEGFDKLYDAFVGMLAGENTGKAVVKV
;
A
#
# COMPACT_ATOMS: atom_id res chain seq x y z
N MET A 1 -7.36 -13.88 -12.55
CA MET A 1 -6.91 -12.78 -13.43
C MET A 1 -7.33 -13.08 -14.85
N ASN A 2 -7.85 -12.07 -15.56
CA ASN A 2 -8.14 -12.17 -17.00
C ASN A 2 -6.84 -12.27 -17.80
N LEU A 3 -6.94 -12.74 -19.05
CA LEU A 3 -5.84 -12.70 -20.01
C LEU A 3 -5.35 -11.24 -20.16
N TYR A 4 -4.03 -11.02 -20.19
CA TYR A 4 -3.39 -9.69 -20.24
C TYR A 4 -3.58 -8.81 -19.00
N GLY A 5 -3.97 -9.41 -17.87
CA GLY A 5 -4.14 -8.69 -16.62
C GLY A 5 -2.86 -8.00 -16.12
N ARG A 6 -3.02 -6.92 -15.35
CA ARG A 6 -1.91 -6.16 -14.78
C ARG A 6 -1.96 -6.22 -13.25
N VAL A 7 -0.80 -6.43 -12.63
CA VAL A 7 -0.62 -6.44 -11.17
C VAL A 7 0.41 -5.39 -10.81
N SER A 8 0.01 -4.46 -9.95
CA SER A 8 0.87 -3.43 -9.39
C SER A 8 1.27 -3.86 -7.98
N LEU A 9 2.55 -4.19 -7.78
CA LEU A 9 3.06 -4.74 -6.53
C LEU A 9 3.72 -3.62 -5.70
N CYS A 10 3.03 -3.19 -4.64
CA CYS A 10 3.47 -2.10 -3.77
C CYS A 10 4.05 -2.55 -2.43
N GLY A 11 3.88 -3.82 -2.06
CA GLY A 11 4.34 -4.35 -0.78
C GLY A 11 3.90 -5.80 -0.53
N CYS A 12 4.31 -6.35 0.60
CA CYS A 12 4.09 -7.75 0.99
C CYS A 12 3.83 -7.89 2.51
N ILE A 13 2.86 -7.13 3.04
CA ILE A 13 2.53 -7.06 4.48
C ILE A 13 2.35 -8.43 5.16
N SER A 14 1.83 -9.42 4.44
CA SER A 14 1.63 -10.79 4.94
C SER A 14 2.94 -11.49 5.33
N SER A 15 4.08 -11.07 4.80
CA SER A 15 5.37 -11.71 5.01
C SER A 15 6.33 -10.88 5.85
N TYR A 16 5.96 -9.68 6.31
CA TYR A 16 6.87 -8.82 7.08
C TYR A 16 7.32 -9.43 8.41
N ASN A 17 6.49 -10.28 9.03
CA ASN A 17 6.78 -10.94 10.30
C ASN A 17 7.15 -12.42 10.13
N GLU A 18 7.29 -12.91 8.90
CA GLU A 18 7.68 -14.29 8.63
C GLU A 18 9.21 -14.44 8.66
N ASP A 19 9.67 -15.66 8.91
CA ASP A 19 11.09 -15.99 8.72
C ASP A 19 11.44 -15.79 7.23
N PRO A 20 12.42 -14.95 6.89
CA PRO A 20 12.79 -14.64 5.50
C PRO A 20 13.27 -15.85 4.70
N THR A 21 13.60 -16.95 5.36
CA THR A 21 13.98 -18.23 4.73
C THR A 21 12.77 -19.10 4.35
N THR A 22 11.59 -18.78 4.87
CA THR A 22 10.36 -19.56 4.64
C THR A 22 9.50 -18.92 3.56
N TYR A 23 9.80 -19.20 2.29
CA TYR A 23 8.93 -18.79 1.19
C TYR A 23 7.73 -19.73 1.09
N LYS A 24 6.61 -19.40 1.75
CA LYS A 24 5.36 -20.18 1.70
C LYS A 24 4.53 -19.96 0.42
N THR A 25 5.04 -19.22 -0.55
CA THR A 25 4.22 -18.76 -1.67
C THR A 25 4.18 -19.78 -2.80
N THR A 26 2.98 -20.09 -3.27
CA THR A 26 2.78 -20.84 -4.51
C THR A 26 3.46 -20.11 -5.66
N SER A 27 4.20 -20.84 -6.50
CA SER A 27 4.84 -20.26 -7.69
C SER A 27 3.80 -19.59 -8.58
N LEU A 28 3.97 -18.28 -8.80
CA LEU A 28 3.11 -17.48 -9.68
C LEU A 28 3.55 -17.55 -11.15
N LEU A 29 4.70 -18.15 -11.45
CA LEU A 29 5.28 -18.18 -12.79
C LEU A 29 4.35 -18.81 -13.85
N PRO A 30 3.70 -19.98 -13.60
CA PRO A 30 2.78 -20.55 -14.58
C PRO A 30 1.59 -19.63 -14.85
N LEU A 31 1.04 -18.98 -13.80
CA LEU A 31 -0.08 -18.07 -13.95
C LEU A 31 0.31 -16.84 -14.77
N ILE A 32 1.48 -16.25 -14.50
CA ILE A 32 2.00 -15.10 -15.24
C ILE A 32 2.18 -15.45 -16.71
N LEU A 33 2.76 -16.62 -17.01
CA LEU A 33 2.99 -17.09 -18.38
C LEU A 33 1.68 -17.34 -19.14
N PHE A 34 0.82 -18.23 -18.62
CA PHE A 34 -0.38 -18.65 -19.35
C PHE A 34 -1.46 -17.57 -19.42
N LYS A 35 -1.50 -16.63 -18.47
CA LYS A 35 -2.40 -15.46 -18.54
C LYS A 35 -1.73 -14.22 -19.13
N GLN A 36 -0.47 -14.29 -19.53
CA GLN A 36 0.30 -13.19 -20.12
C GLN A 36 0.22 -11.92 -19.25
N LEU A 37 0.44 -12.08 -17.95
CA LEU A 37 0.28 -11.00 -16.99
C LEU A 37 1.47 -10.03 -17.01
N LYS A 38 1.20 -8.74 -16.85
CA LYS A 38 2.22 -7.77 -16.46
C LYS A 38 2.24 -7.63 -14.94
N VAL A 39 3.31 -8.06 -14.30
CA VAL A 39 3.53 -7.89 -12.85
C VAL A 39 4.68 -6.91 -12.67
N GLU A 40 4.41 -5.75 -12.07
CA GLU A 40 5.40 -4.68 -11.88
C GLU A 40 5.47 -4.26 -10.42
N GLY A 41 6.65 -4.43 -9.81
CA GLY A 41 6.97 -3.90 -8.49
C GLY A 41 7.30 -2.42 -8.56
N PHE A 42 6.90 -1.67 -7.54
CA PHE A 42 7.28 -0.27 -7.41
C PHE A 42 7.42 0.16 -5.95
N VAL A 43 8.22 1.19 -5.74
CA VAL A 43 8.32 1.94 -4.48
C VAL A 43 7.94 3.38 -4.78
N VAL A 44 7.25 4.06 -3.86
CA VAL A 44 6.74 5.42 -4.08
C VAL A 44 7.84 6.45 -4.42
N SER A 45 9.07 6.21 -3.96
CA SER A 45 10.24 7.03 -4.28
C SER A 45 10.66 6.96 -5.75
N ARG A 46 10.20 5.96 -6.53
CA ARG A 46 10.47 5.88 -7.98
C ARG A 46 9.99 7.12 -8.74
N TRP A 47 9.06 7.88 -8.20
CA TRP A 47 8.47 9.04 -8.86
C TRP A 47 8.93 10.40 -8.29
N SER A 48 9.90 10.41 -7.38
CA SER A 48 10.42 11.67 -6.82
C SER A 48 11.40 12.35 -7.77
N GLU A 49 12.41 11.65 -8.27
CA GLU A 49 13.42 12.20 -9.18
C GLU A 49 13.80 11.12 -10.21
N PRO A 50 14.03 11.48 -11.49
CA PRO A 50 13.99 12.81 -12.09
C PRO A 50 12.59 13.28 -12.55
N GLU A 51 11.56 12.43 -12.49
CA GLU A 51 10.25 12.74 -13.08
C GLU A 51 9.40 13.72 -12.25
N ASN A 52 9.73 13.91 -10.97
CA ASN A 52 9.06 14.81 -10.03
C ASN A 52 7.54 14.86 -10.18
N ARG A 53 6.89 13.68 -10.10
CA ARG A 53 5.43 13.56 -10.34
C ARG A 53 4.58 13.87 -9.12
N TRP A 54 5.19 14.19 -7.98
CA TRP A 54 4.49 14.43 -6.73
C TRP A 54 3.53 15.64 -6.79
N PRO A 55 3.92 16.79 -7.37
CA PRO A 55 3.02 17.94 -7.49
C PRO A 55 1.77 17.64 -8.31
N GLU A 56 1.94 16.91 -9.44
CA GLU A 56 0.83 16.45 -10.30
C GLU A 56 -0.15 15.59 -9.50
N ALA A 57 0.37 14.57 -8.80
CA ALA A 57 -0.43 13.63 -8.03
C ALA A 57 -1.18 14.33 -6.88
N ILE A 58 -0.52 15.21 -6.13
CA ILE A 58 -1.13 15.94 -5.01
C ILE A 58 -2.26 16.84 -5.51
N ALA A 59 -2.05 17.59 -6.60
CA ALA A 59 -3.07 18.47 -7.15
C ALA A 59 -4.33 17.70 -7.57
N ALA A 60 -4.16 16.55 -8.25
CA ALA A 60 -5.26 15.69 -8.66
C ALA A 60 -6.00 15.08 -7.46
N LEU A 61 -5.28 14.53 -6.48
CA LEU A 61 -5.86 13.92 -5.29
C LEU A 61 -6.67 14.93 -4.46
N VAL A 62 -6.13 16.13 -4.23
CA VAL A 62 -6.85 17.21 -3.51
C VAL A 62 -8.13 17.58 -4.24
N GLN A 63 -8.08 17.69 -5.58
CA GLN A 63 -9.27 17.99 -6.37
C GLN A 63 -10.33 16.89 -6.23
N TRP A 64 -9.94 15.62 -6.26
CA TRP A 64 -10.87 14.49 -6.11
C TRP A 64 -11.47 14.39 -4.71
N ILE A 65 -10.70 14.69 -3.67
CA ILE A 65 -11.20 14.77 -2.29
C ILE A 65 -12.22 15.91 -2.18
N LYS A 66 -11.90 17.12 -2.67
CA LYS A 66 -12.83 18.27 -2.67
C LYS A 66 -14.11 18.00 -3.45
N LYS A 67 -14.03 17.23 -4.55
CA LYS A 67 -15.19 16.81 -5.36
C LYS A 67 -15.95 15.61 -4.77
N GLY A 68 -15.56 15.08 -3.62
CA GLY A 68 -16.18 13.91 -3.00
C GLY A 68 -15.97 12.59 -3.77
N LYS A 69 -15.06 12.57 -4.77
CA LYS A 69 -14.71 11.36 -5.53
C LYS A 69 -13.85 10.38 -4.73
N ILE A 70 -13.13 10.89 -3.75
CA ILE A 70 -12.36 10.10 -2.78
C ILE A 70 -12.89 10.40 -1.39
N LYS A 71 -13.32 9.35 -0.68
CA LYS A 71 -13.66 9.42 0.74
C LYS A 71 -12.45 8.96 1.55
N THR A 72 -11.96 9.82 2.44
CA THR A 72 -10.85 9.47 3.33
C THR A 72 -11.40 9.02 4.68
N ARG A 73 -10.80 7.98 5.25
CA ARG A 73 -11.08 7.52 6.61
C ARG A 73 -9.75 7.36 7.32
N SER A 74 -9.65 7.95 8.50
CA SER A 74 -8.50 7.82 9.38
C SER A 74 -8.93 7.17 10.69
N HIS A 75 -8.06 6.35 11.25
CA HIS A 75 -8.16 5.84 12.59
C HIS A 75 -7.15 6.62 13.43
N VAL A 76 -7.64 7.47 14.34
CA VAL A 76 -6.81 8.43 15.07
C VAL A 76 -6.61 7.95 16.50
N THR A 77 -5.36 7.78 16.90
CA THR A 77 -4.95 7.53 18.28
C THR A 77 -4.42 8.83 18.88
N GLU A 78 -4.96 9.24 20.02
CA GLU A 78 -4.52 10.46 20.71
C GLU A 78 -3.43 10.14 21.74
N GLY A 79 -2.34 10.91 21.69
CA GLY A 79 -1.20 10.80 22.60
C GLY A 79 -0.01 10.07 21.98
N PHE A 80 1.18 10.69 22.04
CA PHE A 80 2.42 10.07 21.59
C PHE A 80 2.82 8.86 22.45
N ASP A 81 2.42 8.86 23.71
CA ASP A 81 2.56 7.74 24.65
C ASP A 81 1.92 6.44 24.13
N LYS A 82 0.88 6.54 23.29
CA LYS A 82 0.18 5.39 22.69
C LYS A 82 0.73 4.95 21.32
N LEU A 83 1.87 5.48 20.90
CA LEU A 83 2.46 5.18 19.58
C LEU A 83 2.71 3.68 19.40
N TYR A 84 3.22 3.00 20.43
CA TYR A 84 3.49 1.58 20.39
C TYR A 84 2.23 0.76 20.14
N ASP A 85 1.20 0.98 20.97
CA ASP A 85 -0.08 0.28 20.86
C ASP A 85 -0.75 0.56 19.50
N ALA A 86 -0.70 1.80 19.02
CA ALA A 86 -1.23 2.18 17.71
C ALA A 86 -0.52 1.45 16.56
N PHE A 87 0.79 1.25 16.66
CA PHE A 87 1.57 0.55 15.65
C PHE A 87 1.30 -0.97 15.65
N VAL A 88 1.25 -1.59 16.83
CA VAL A 88 0.93 -3.01 16.97
C VAL A 88 -0.49 -3.30 16.51
N GLY A 89 -1.46 -2.50 16.94
CA GLY A 89 -2.86 -2.62 16.51
C GLY A 89 -3.02 -2.48 14.98
N MET A 90 -2.24 -1.59 14.35
CA MET A 90 -2.21 -1.48 12.88
C MET A 90 -1.76 -2.77 12.20
N LEU A 91 -0.73 -3.43 12.72
CA LEU A 91 -0.24 -4.70 12.18
C LEU A 91 -1.18 -5.88 12.48
N ALA A 92 -1.92 -5.81 13.59
CA ALA A 92 -2.96 -6.77 13.95
C ALA A 92 -4.27 -6.58 13.17
N GLY A 93 -4.40 -5.51 12.37
CA GLY A 93 -5.59 -5.23 11.56
C GLY A 93 -6.74 -4.56 12.32
N GLU A 94 -6.46 -3.92 13.46
CA GLU A 94 -7.47 -3.27 14.32
C GLU A 94 -7.93 -1.92 13.75
N ASN A 95 -7.14 -1.29 12.87
CA ASN A 95 -7.48 0.00 12.28
C ASN A 95 -8.41 -0.15 11.07
N THR A 96 -9.41 0.72 10.96
CA THR A 96 -10.12 0.91 9.68
C THR A 96 -9.80 2.28 9.10
N GLY A 97 -9.15 2.28 7.94
CA GLY A 97 -8.61 3.50 7.32
C GLY A 97 -7.16 3.76 7.73
N LYS A 98 -6.66 4.96 7.44
CA LYS A 98 -5.26 5.31 7.72
C LYS A 98 -5.04 5.48 9.24
N ALA A 99 -4.18 4.65 9.84
CA ALA A 99 -3.74 4.85 11.22
C ALA A 99 -2.90 6.13 11.33
N VAL A 100 -3.25 7.00 12.28
CA VAL A 100 -2.58 8.29 12.55
C VAL A 100 -2.50 8.48 14.06
N VAL A 101 -1.33 8.86 14.57
CA VAL A 101 -1.17 9.30 15.97
C VAL A 101 -1.19 10.82 16.01
N LYS A 102 -2.07 11.38 16.84
CA LYS A 102 -2.17 12.81 17.10
C LYS A 102 -1.36 13.13 18.36
N VAL A 103 -0.38 14.01 18.20
CA VAL A 103 0.54 14.49 19.25
C VAL A 103 0.07 15.84 19.75
#